data_AF-W1YC88-F1
#
_entry.id   AF-W1YC88-F1
#
_cell.length_a   1.000
_cell.length_b   1.000
_cell.length_c   1.000
_cell.angle_alpha   90.00
_cell.angle_beta   90.00
_cell.angle_gamma   90.00
#
_symmetry.space_group_name_H-M   'P 1'
#
loop_
_entity.id
_entity.type
_entity.pdbx_description
1 polymer ?
#
loop_
_entity_poly.entity_id
_entity_poly.type
_entity_poly.pdbx_seq_one_letter_code
_entity_poly.pdbx_strand_id
1 'polypeptide(L)' 'PEALRDALSALVSPLQAHAQRVAIASTGIIRDGSLLALNPHNLGGLLHFPLVKTLEQLTDLPTIAINDAQAAAWAEYQAL' A
#
# COMPACT_ATOMS: atom_id res chain seq x y z
N PRO A 1 -8.67 -0.58 -12.06
CA PRO A 1 -7.69 0.04 -11.14
C PRO A 1 -8.27 1.20 -10.33
N GLU A 2 -9.17 1.94 -10.97
CA GLU A 2 -9.96 3.07 -10.51
C GLU A 2 -10.72 2.73 -9.24
N ALA A 3 -11.42 1.59 -9.21
CA ALA A 3 -12.16 1.14 -8.03
C ALA A 3 -11.28 1.01 -6.78
N LEU A 4 -10.03 0.55 -6.92
CA LEU A 4 -9.09 0.47 -5.80
C LEU A 4 -8.63 1.87 -5.36
N ARG A 5 -8.36 2.77 -6.31
CA ARG A 5 -8.04 4.17 -6.01
C ARG A 5 -9.19 4.84 -5.24
N ASP A 6 -10.42 4.66 -5.67
CA ASP A 6 -11.60 5.26 -5.02
C ASP A 6 -11.80 4.71 -3.62
N ALA A 7 -11.63 3.39 -3.44
CA ALA A 7 -11.67 2.75 -2.12
C ALA A 7 -10.58 3.28 -1.19
N LEU A 8 -9.33 3.42 -1.68
CA LEU A 8 -8.22 3.98 -0.91
C LEU A 8 -8.49 5.44 -0.54
N SER A 9 -8.99 6.25 -1.49
CA SER A 9 -9.37 7.64 -1.24
C SER A 9 -10.41 7.74 -0.12
N ALA A 10 -11.48 6.96 -0.20
CA ALA A 10 -12.53 6.95 0.82
C ALA A 10 -11.99 6.53 2.20
N LEU A 11 -11.10 5.53 2.23
CA LEU A 11 -10.52 5.01 3.47
C LEU A 11 -9.61 6.04 4.18
N VAL A 12 -8.75 6.73 3.44
CA VAL A 12 -7.73 7.62 4.04
C VAL A 12 -8.21 9.05 4.26
N SER A 13 -9.22 9.52 3.53
CA SER A 13 -9.73 10.90 3.59
C SER A 13 -9.96 11.44 5.02
N PRO A 14 -10.63 10.72 5.94
CA PRO A 14 -10.85 11.24 7.29
C PRO A 14 -9.59 11.25 8.18
N LEU A 15 -8.54 10.52 7.79
CA LEU A 15 -7.34 10.29 8.62
C LEU A 15 -6.13 11.09 8.14
N GLN A 16 -6.06 11.42 6.84
CA GLN A 16 -4.84 11.97 6.23
C GLN A 16 -4.36 13.29 6.86
N ALA A 17 -5.29 14.15 7.32
CA ALA A 17 -4.96 15.41 7.98
C ALA A 17 -4.27 15.23 9.35
N HIS A 18 -4.32 14.02 9.92
CA HIS A 18 -3.79 13.69 11.24
C HIS A 18 -2.47 12.90 11.17
N ALA A 19 -1.94 12.65 9.98
CA ALA A 19 -0.73 11.87 9.77
C ALA A 19 0.38 12.72 9.12
N GLN A 20 1.64 12.35 9.36
CA GLN A 20 2.80 12.98 8.69
C GLN A 20 3.39 12.09 7.59
N ARG A 21 2.99 10.82 7.51
CA ARG A 21 3.46 9.82 6.54
C ARG A 21 2.47 8.67 6.42
N VAL A 22 2.52 7.94 5.32
CA VAL A 22 1.73 6.73 5.06
C VAL A 22 2.65 5.51 4.99
N ALA A 23 2.23 4.42 5.63
CA ALA A 23 2.88 3.12 5.49
C ALA A 23 1.84 2.07 5.14
N ILE A 24 2.12 1.26 4.11
CA ILE A 24 1.18 0.28 3.57
C ILE A 24 1.78 -1.11 3.71
N ALA A 25 1.09 -1.98 4.44
CA ALA A 25 1.32 -3.42 4.43
C ALA A 25 0.38 -4.04 3.39
N SER A 26 0.92 -4.69 2.36
CA SER A 26 0.12 -5.24 1.26
C SER A 26 0.44 -6.71 0.99
N THR A 27 -0.57 -7.49 0.65
CA THR A 27 -0.36 -8.85 0.14
C THR A 27 0.38 -8.82 -1.20
N GLY A 28 1.02 -9.93 -1.58
CA GLY A 28 1.81 -10.01 -2.81
C GLY A 28 3.19 -9.40 -2.65
N ILE A 29 3.74 -8.86 -3.74
CA ILE A 29 5.10 -8.33 -3.83
C ILE A 29 5.02 -6.83 -4.07
N ILE A 30 5.76 -6.04 -3.29
CA ILE A 30 5.98 -4.62 -3.58
C ILE A 30 7.32 -4.46 -4.29
N ARG A 31 7.29 -3.89 -5.49
CA ARG A 31 8.49 -3.57 -6.27
C ARG A 31 8.38 -2.16 -6.85
N ASP A 32 9.35 -1.31 -6.57
CA ASP A 32 9.39 0.09 -7.02
C ASP A 32 8.09 0.86 -6.70
N GLY A 33 7.47 0.53 -5.55
CA GLY A 33 6.20 1.13 -5.10
C GLY A 33 4.94 0.61 -5.79
N SER A 34 5.05 -0.39 -6.68
CA SER A 34 3.94 -1.04 -7.37
C SER A 34 3.61 -2.41 -6.79
N LEU A 35 2.33 -2.81 -6.94
CA LEU A 35 1.81 -4.12 -6.52
C LEU A 35 2.02 -5.19 -7.60
N LEU A 36 2.67 -6.29 -7.22
CA LEU A 36 2.91 -7.48 -8.02
C LEU A 36 2.50 -8.73 -7.24
N ALA A 37 2.48 -9.89 -7.90
CA ALA A 37 2.25 -11.17 -7.26
C ALA A 37 3.08 -12.27 -7.93
N LEU A 38 3.39 -13.34 -7.19
CA LEU A 38 4.04 -14.53 -7.74
C LEU A 38 3.22 -15.15 -8.88
N ASN A 39 1.89 -15.19 -8.70
CA ASN A 39 0.95 -15.48 -9.76
C ASN A 39 0.22 -14.19 -10.15
N PRO A 40 0.58 -13.55 -11.28
CA PRO A 40 -0.05 -12.30 -11.73
C PRO A 40 -1.57 -12.39 -11.90
N HIS A 41 -2.10 -13.59 -12.20
CA HIS A 41 -3.54 -13.79 -12.37
C HIS A 41 -4.34 -13.54 -11.08
N ASN A 42 -3.71 -13.68 -9.91
CA ASN A 42 -4.37 -13.41 -8.63
C ASN A 42 -4.69 -11.93 -8.42
N LEU A 43 -4.00 -11.03 -9.13
CA LEU A 43 -4.23 -9.59 -9.04
C LEU A 43 -5.22 -9.07 -10.10
N GLY A 44 -5.53 -9.88 -11.11
CA GLY A 44 -6.36 -9.44 -12.24
C GLY A 44 -5.87 -8.10 -12.81
N GLY A 45 -6.76 -7.10 -12.84
CA GLY A 45 -6.44 -5.75 -13.31
C GLY A 45 -5.56 -4.91 -12.37
N LEU A 46 -5.10 -5.43 -11.24
CA LEU A 46 -4.26 -4.72 -10.27
C LEU A 46 -2.76 -5.00 -10.43
N LEU A 47 -2.37 -5.87 -11.37
CA LEU A 47 -0.96 -6.07 -11.67
C LEU A 47 -0.31 -4.73 -12.07
N HIS A 48 0.81 -4.39 -11.42
CA HIS A 48 1.51 -3.11 -11.55
C HIS A 48 0.75 -1.89 -11.04
N PHE A 49 -0.30 -2.07 -10.23
CA PHE A 49 -0.98 -0.94 -9.61
C PHE A 49 0.03 -0.07 -8.84
N PRO A 50 0.14 1.25 -9.14
CA PRO A 50 1.16 2.12 -8.57
C PRO A 50 0.75 2.57 -7.16
N LEU A 51 0.81 1.64 -6.20
CA LEU A 51 0.24 1.78 -4.86
C LEU A 51 0.83 2.97 -4.08
N VAL A 52 2.15 3.10 -4.03
CA VAL A 52 2.83 4.22 -3.35
C VAL A 52 2.43 5.54 -3.98
N LYS A 53 2.64 5.68 -5.30
CA LYS A 53 2.31 6.92 -6.04
C LYS A 53 0.84 7.31 -5.91
N THR A 54 -0.06 6.33 -5.86
CA THR A 54 -1.50 6.60 -5.69
C THR A 54 -1.77 7.25 -4.34
N LEU A 55 -1.17 6.74 -3.26
CA LEU A 55 -1.36 7.29 -1.90
C LEU A 55 -0.65 8.62 -1.70
N GLU A 56 0.53 8.82 -2.31
CA GLU A 56 1.19 10.13 -2.36
C GLU A 56 0.27 11.16 -3.01
N GLN A 57 -0.35 10.85 -4.15
CA GLN A 57 -1.27 11.76 -4.84
C GLN A 57 -2.57 12.05 -4.07
N LEU A 58 -3.06 11.07 -3.30
CA LEU A 58 -4.30 11.24 -2.54
C LEU A 58 -4.09 12.03 -1.24
N THR A 59 -2.91 11.89 -0.62
CA THR A 59 -2.65 12.41 0.73
C THR A 59 -1.66 13.56 0.78
N ASP A 60 -0.84 13.73 -0.25
CA ASP A 60 0.34 14.61 -0.28
C ASP A 60 1.38 14.29 0.82
N LEU A 61 1.40 13.03 1.28
CA LEU A 61 2.29 12.55 2.33
C LEU A 61 3.36 11.59 1.80
N PRO A 62 4.58 11.61 2.38
CA PRO A 62 5.59 10.58 2.12
C PRO A 62 5.02 9.18 2.38
N THR A 63 5.13 8.30 1.39
CA THR A 63 4.49 6.98 1.42
C THR A 63 5.51 5.86 1.21
N ILE A 64 5.41 4.81 2.02
CA ILE A 64 6.12 3.55 1.81
C ILE A 64 5.14 2.39 1.70
N ALA A 65 5.53 1.35 0.96
CA ALA A 65 4.80 0.08 0.92
C ALA A 65 5.77 -1.08 1.09
N ILE A 66 5.36 -2.08 1.87
CA ILE A 66 6.07 -3.34 2.09
C ILE A 66 5.09 -4.51 2.05
N ASN A 67 5.61 -5.72 1.87
CA ASN A 67 4.76 -6.92 1.96
C ASN A 67 4.20 -7.06 3.39
N ASP A 68 2.97 -7.56 3.50
CA ASP A 68 2.26 -7.79 4.76
C ASP A 68 3.00 -8.72 5.72
N ALA A 69 3.54 -9.84 5.26
CA ALA A 69 4.34 -10.73 6.09
C ALA A 69 5.66 -10.10 6.54
N GLN A 70 6.28 -9.23 5.71
CA GLN A 70 7.46 -8.45 6.13
C GLN A 70 7.11 -7.45 7.23
N ALA A 71 5.97 -6.74 7.10
CA ALA A 71 5.48 -5.82 8.13
C ALA A 71 5.20 -6.55 9.45
N ALA A 72 4.54 -7.70 9.38
CA ALA A 72 4.27 -8.54 10.54
C ALA A 72 5.56 -9.05 11.19
N ALA A 73 6.52 -9.56 10.40
CA ALA A 73 7.80 -10.01 10.93
C ALA A 73 8.57 -8.91 11.67
N TRP A 74 8.52 -7.67 11.15
CA TRP A 74 9.10 -6.52 11.85
C TRP A 74 8.37 -6.19 13.16
N ALA A 75 7.04 -6.26 13.16
CA ALA A 75 6.24 -6.04 14.37
C ALA A 75 6.54 -7.07 15.47
N GLU A 76 6.60 -8.36 15.11
CA GLU A 76 6.96 -9.45 16.04
C GLU A 76 8.37 -9.28 16.58
N TYR A 77 9.34 -8.90 15.73
CA TYR A 77 10.72 -8.63 16.18
C TYR A 77 10.80 -7.49 17.20
N GLN A 78 10.03 -6.42 17.00
CA GLN A 78 10.01 -5.26 17.89
C GLN A 78 9.31 -5.51 19.24
N ALA A 79 8.52 -6.59 19.34
CA ALA A 79 7.84 -6.98 20.57
C ALA A 79 8.71 -7.83 21.52
N LEU A 80 9.90 -8.26 21.05
CA LEU A 80 10.91 -8.99 21.82
C LEU A 80 11.76 -8.06 22.70
#